data_AF-A0A4Y7SK52-F1
#
_entry.id   AF-A0A4Y7SK52-F1
#
_cell.length_a   1.000
_cell.length_b   1.000
_cell.length_c   1.000
_cell.angle_alpha   90.00
_cell.angle_beta   90.00
_cell.angle_gamma   90.00
#
_symmetry.space_group_name_H-M   'P 1'
#
loop_
_entity.id
_entity.type
_entity.pdbx_description
1 polymer ?
#
loop_
_entity_poly.entity_id
_entity_poly.type
_entity_poly.pdbx_seq_one_letter_code
_entity_poly.pdbx_strand_id
1 'polypeptide(L)' 'IIALVMDNATNNDTLVQSLEVRFTAAGIPFSATNARMRCIPHIIHLAALQLLEGIGAISATEKRQVYQDIVS' A
#
# COMPACT_ATOMS: atom_id res chain seq x y z
N ILE A 1 -15.99 -11.81 -6.89
CA ILE A 1 -15.03 -11.36 -5.86
C ILE A 1 -14.40 -10.08 -6.37
N ILE A 2 -14.51 -8.97 -5.63
CA ILE A 2 -13.88 -7.70 -6.00
C ILE A 2 -12.61 -7.57 -5.16
N ALA A 3 -11.47 -7.32 -5.80
CA ALA A 3 -10.20 -7.10 -5.14
C ALA A 3 -9.55 -5.82 -5.71
N LEU A 4 -8.99 -5.01 -4.83
CA LEU A 4 -8.34 -3.75 -5.14
C LEU A 4 -6.87 -3.85 -4.76
N VAL A 5 -5.99 -3.76 -5.75
CA VAL A 5 -4.54 -3.67 -5.54
C VAL A 5 -4.18 -2.20 -5.46
N MET A 6 -3.66 -1.77 -4.31
CA MET A 6 -3.27 -0.38 -4.08
C MET A 6 -1.86 -0.35 -3.49
N ASP A 7 -1.23 0.84 -3.52
CA ASP A 7 0.01 1.04 -2.78
C ASP A 7 -0.22 0.83 -1.26
N ASN A 8 0.87 0.72 -0.51
CA ASN A 8 0.81 0.41 0.92
C ASN A 8 0.56 1.65 1.79
N ALA A 9 0.01 2.73 1.24
CA ALA A 9 -0.37 3.89 2.03
C ALA A 9 -1.63 3.59 2.88
N THR A 10 -1.67 4.16 4.08
CA THR A 10 -2.79 4.01 5.02
C THR A 10 -4.01 4.84 4.62
N ASN A 11 -3.84 5.89 3.82
CA ASN A 11 -4.95 6.67 3.27
C ASN A 11 -5.85 5.85 2.32
N ASN A 12 -5.32 4.78 1.73
CA ASN A 12 -6.10 3.83 0.93
C ASN A 12 -7.16 3.10 1.76
N ASP A 13 -7.01 3.04 3.09
CA ASP A 13 -8.03 2.43 3.95
C ASP A 13 -9.33 3.25 3.92
N THR A 14 -9.24 4.59 3.85
CA THR A 14 -10.39 5.49 3.71
C THR A 14 -11.13 5.30 2.38
N LEU A 15 -10.38 5.07 1.30
CA LEU A 15 -10.94 4.80 -0.03
C LEU A 15 -11.77 3.51 -0.01
N VAL A 16 -11.21 2.42 0.51
CA VAL A 16 -11.87 1.11 0.51
C VAL A 16 -13.10 1.11 1.43
N GLN A 17 -13.03 1.78 2.59
CA GLN A 17 -14.20 1.98 3.46
C GLN A 17 -15.32 2.76 2.75
N SER A 18 -14.95 3.82 2.01
CA SER A 18 -15.93 4.61 1.24
C SER A 18 -16.58 3.79 0.12
N LEU A 19 -15.83 2.87 -0.51
CA LEU A 19 -16.35 1.95 -1.51
C LEU A 19 -17.31 0.92 -0.91
N GLU A 20 -17.00 0.39 0.29
CA GLU A 20 -17.88 -0.54 1.00
C GLU A 20 -19.25 0.06 1.31
N VAL A 21 -19.29 1.31 1.77
CA VAL A 21 -20.55 2.04 2.01
C VAL A 21 -21.37 2.15 0.71
N ARG A 22 -20.73 2.53 -0.39
CA ARG A 22 -21.40 2.67 -1.70
C ARG A 22 -21.90 1.34 -2.25
N PHE A 23 -21.10 0.28 -2.12
CA PHE A 23 -21.47 -1.05 -2.60
C PHE A 23 -22.57 -1.68 -1.77
N THR A 24 -22.55 -1.48 -0.44
CA THR A 24 -23.65 -1.88 0.45
C THR A 24 -24.95 -1.20 0.05
N ALA A 25 -24.93 0.11 -0.22
CA ALA A 25 -26.11 0.85 -0.69
C ALA A 25 -26.63 0.36 -2.06
N ALA A 26 -25.76 -0.19 -2.90
CA ALA A 26 -26.10 -0.77 -4.19
C ALA A 26 -26.47 -2.28 -4.13
N GLY A 27 -26.49 -2.90 -2.94
CA GLY A 27 -26.74 -4.34 -2.79
C GLY A 27 -25.61 -5.23 -3.33
N ILE A 28 -24.41 -4.69 -3.50
CA ILE A 28 -23.23 -5.38 -4.01
C ILE A 28 -22.43 -5.94 -2.83
N PRO A 29 -22.25 -7.27 -2.71
CA PRO A 29 -21.42 -7.85 -1.66
C PRO A 29 -19.96 -7.41 -1.79
N PHE A 30 -19.48 -6.67 -0.80
CA PHE A 30 -18.11 -6.19 -0.71
C PHE A 30 -17.66 -6.11 0.74
N SER A 31 -16.40 -6.40 0.99
CA SER A 31 -15.78 -6.31 2.31
C SER A 31 -14.48 -5.56 2.16
N ALA A 32 -14.36 -4.43 2.84
CA ALA A 32 -13.18 -3.58 2.77
C ALA A 32 -11.92 -4.32 3.27
N THR A 33 -12.09 -5.14 4.30
CA THR A 33 -11.02 -5.97 4.87
C THR A 33 -10.56 -7.08 3.93
N ASN A 34 -11.49 -7.73 3.22
CA ASN A 34 -11.16 -8.85 2.34
C ASN A 34 -10.76 -8.42 0.92
N ALA A 35 -11.20 -7.24 0.47
CA ALA A 35 -10.94 -6.73 -0.87
C ALA A 35 -9.60 -6.00 -1.00
N ARG A 36 -8.98 -5.58 0.13
CA ARG A 36 -7.72 -4.82 0.11
C ARG A 36 -6.52 -5.73 -0.11
N MET A 37 -5.89 -5.62 -1.27
CA MET A 37 -4.59 -6.22 -1.56
C MET A 37 -3.50 -5.15 -1.62
N ARG A 38 -2.32 -5.47 -1.07
CA ARG A 38 -1.14 -4.59 -1.14
C ARG A 38 -0.36 -4.85 -2.43
N CYS A 39 0.20 -3.79 -2.99
CA CYS A 39 1.07 -3.88 -4.16
C CYS A 39 2.37 -4.67 -3.84
N ILE A 40 2.54 -5.84 -4.47
CA ILE A 40 3.72 -6.70 -4.30
C ILE A 40 5.03 -5.97 -4.65
N PRO A 41 5.14 -5.27 -5.80
CA PRO A 41 6.33 -4.48 -6.11
C PRO A 41 6.72 -3.48 -5.00
N HIS A 42 5.74 -2.82 -4.39
CA HIS A 42 6.00 -1.86 -3.32
C HIS A 42 6.51 -2.54 -2.04
N ILE A 43 5.98 -3.73 -1.71
CA ILE A 43 6.50 -4.54 -0.59
C ILE A 43 7.94 -4.96 -0.82
N ILE A 44 8.26 -5.46 -2.02
CA ILE A 44 9.62 -5.90 -2.37
C ILE A 44 10.59 -4.72 -2.30
N HIS A 45 10.20 -3.57 -2.82
CA HIS A 45 11.00 -2.36 -2.76
C HIS A 45 11.29 -1.93 -1.31
N LEU A 46 10.27 -1.89 -0.45
CA LEU A 46 10.44 -1.57 0.97
C LEU A 46 11.35 -2.57 1.70
N ALA A 47 11.20 -3.87 1.41
CA ALA A 47 12.05 -4.91 1.98
C ALA A 47 13.52 -4.76 1.55
N ALA A 48 13.75 -4.44 0.27
CA ALA A 48 15.10 -4.18 -0.24
C ALA A 48 15.75 -2.96 0.42
N LEU A 49 15.01 -1.85 0.58
CA LEU A 49 15.52 -0.66 1.28
C LEU A 49 15.84 -0.95 2.75
N GLN A 50 15.00 -1.71 3.46
CA GLN A 50 15.26 -2.12 4.84
C GLN A 50 16.50 -3.01 4.95
N LEU A 51 16.69 -3.94 4.01
CA LEU A 51 17.87 -4.79 3.95
C LEU A 51 19.14 -3.96 3.74
N LEU A 52 19.13 -3.06 2.76
CA LEU A 52 20.27 -2.21 2.43
C LEU A 52 20.67 -1.30 3.59
N GLU A 53 19.68 -0.73 4.29
CA GLU A 53 19.92 0.04 5.52
C GLU A 53 20.52 -0.83 6.63
N GLY A 54 19.96 -2.03 6.84
CA GLY A 54 20.41 -2.94 7.90
C GLY A 54 21.84 -3.45 7.72
N ILE A 55 22.33 -3.54 6.47
CA ILE A 55 23.73 -3.89 6.18
C ILE A 55 24.65 -2.67 6.06
N GLY A 56 24.14 -1.46 6.26
CA GLY A 56 24.90 -0.21 6.16
C GLY A 56 25.27 0.20 4.72
N ALA A 57 24.62 -0.36 3.70
CA ALA A 57 24.84 0.00 2.30
C ALA A 57 24.20 1.35 1.92
N ILE A 58 23.18 1.77 2.67
CA ILE A 58 22.55 3.10 2.55
C ILE A 58 22.25 3.67 3.94
N SER A 59 22.25 4.99 4.06
CA SER A 59 21.82 5.69 5.27
C SER A 59 20.29 5.84 5.34
N ALA A 60 19.77 6.10 6.55
CA ALA A 60 18.36 6.41 6.76
C ALA A 60 17.88 7.66 5.98
N THR A 61 18.80 8.60 5.71
CA THR A 61 18.52 9.81 4.92
C THR A 61 18.36 9.46 3.44
N GLU A 62 19.27 8.65 2.89
CA GLU A 62 19.18 8.16 1.50
C GLU A 62 17.92 7.32 1.29
N LYS A 63 17.57 6.47 2.26
CA LYS A 63 16.32 5.70 2.23
C LYS A 63 15.08 6.59 2.13
N ARG A 64 15.02 7.71 2.85
CA ARG A 64 13.89 8.67 2.75
C ARG A 64 13.83 9.36 1.40
N GLN A 65 14.97 9.74 0.84
CA GLN A 65 15.07 10.36 -0.48
C GLN A 65 14.51 9.41 -1.55
N VAL A 66 15.01 8.16 -1.58
CA VAL A 66 14.58 7.13 -2.54
C VAL A 66 13.08 6.83 -2.40
N TYR A 67 12.54 6.83 -1.18
CA TYR A 67 11.11 6.63 -0.98
C TYR A 67 10.28 7.80 -1.54
N GLN A 68 10.70 9.05 -1.36
CA GLN A 68 9.96 10.21 -1.87
C GLN A 68 10.04 10.35 -3.40
N ASP A 69 11.15 9.96 -4.01
CA ASP A 69 11.34 10.03 -5.47
C ASP A 69 10.50 8.99 -6.24
N ILE A 70 10.04 7.93 -5.58
CA ILE A 70 9.22 6.85 -6.20
C ILE A 70 7.72 7.05 -5.94
N VAL A 71 7.37 7.84 -4.92
CA VAL A 71 5.98 8.15 -4.53
C VAL A 71 5.49 9.48 -5.12
N SER A 72 6.39 10.29 -5.72
CA SER A 72 6.10 11.51 -6.47
C SER A 72 5.85 11.23 -7.95
#